data_AF-A0A2Z7ACE5-F1
#
_entry.id   AF-A0A2Z7ACE5-F1
#
_cell.length_a   1.000
_cell.length_b   1.000
_cell.length_c   1.000
_cell.angle_alpha   90.00
_cell.angle_beta   90.00
_cell.angle_gamma   90.00
#
_symmetry.space_group_name_H-M   'P 1'
#
loop_
_entity.id
_entity.type
_entity.pdbx_description
1 polymer ?
#
loop_
_entity_poly.entity_id
_entity_poly.type
_entity_poly.pdbx_seq_one_letter_code
_entity_poly.pdbx_strand_id
1 'polypeptide(L)'
;MGKPVKFAGVDEELQKTLDADMDMVGPRRRAREAFKHIQLSIDHILFKVFGIARKLASSGYGVFALDYPGFGLSEGLHGYIPSFDRLVDDVIEHYTKVKEDPNLRSLPSFLFGQSMGGAVALKVHLKQPNSWSGAVLVAPMCKIADDLVPPWIVTQILIGVSKLLPKQKLVPQNDLAEMAFQDVRKREHATYNVIAYKHKPRLGTAVELLRTTQEIEHQLEKVSLPLLILHGKRDIVTDPSVSEALYKKASSSDKKLNLYDDAFHSLLEGEPDEMIATYNVIAYKHKPRLGTAVELLRTTQEIEHQLEKVSLPLLILHGKRDIVTDPSVSEALYKKASSSDKKLNLYDDAFHSLLEGEPDEMIVRVFGDIISWLDEHC
;
A
#
# COMPACT_ATOMS: atom_id res chain seq x y z
N MET A 1 -1.88 -28.84 14.12
CA MET A 1 -2.68 -28.27 13.01
C MET A 1 -4.11 -28.19 13.48
N GLY A 2 -4.80 -27.06 13.30
CA GLY A 2 -6.25 -27.00 13.49
C GLY A 2 -6.97 -27.79 12.39
N LYS A 3 -8.23 -28.18 12.61
CA LYS A 3 -9.04 -28.74 11.53
C LYS A 3 -9.25 -27.68 10.44
N PRO A 4 -9.24 -28.03 9.14
CA PRO A 4 -9.59 -27.10 8.09
C PRO A 4 -11.03 -26.61 8.30
N VAL A 5 -11.21 -25.29 8.23
CA VAL A 5 -12.52 -24.67 8.37
C VAL A 5 -13.23 -24.79 7.03
N LYS A 6 -14.27 -25.62 6.97
CA LYS A 6 -15.20 -25.63 5.83
C LYS A 6 -16.17 -24.46 5.98
N PHE A 7 -16.07 -23.50 5.08
CA PHE A 7 -17.03 -22.41 4.97
C PHE A 7 -18.22 -22.87 4.11
N ALA A 8 -19.44 -22.53 4.52
CA ALA A 8 -20.63 -22.86 3.73
C ALA A 8 -20.64 -22.03 2.44
N GLY A 9 -20.92 -22.68 1.29
CA GLY A 9 -20.95 -22.04 -0.02
C GLY A 9 -19.60 -21.95 -0.76
N VAL A 10 -18.50 -22.39 -0.15
CA VAL A 10 -17.18 -22.49 -0.80
C VAL A 10 -17.08 -23.82 -1.57
N ASP A 11 -16.76 -23.74 -2.86
CA ASP A 11 -16.57 -24.93 -3.71
C ASP A 11 -15.25 -25.68 -3.40
N GLU A 12 -15.07 -26.88 -3.98
CA GLU A 12 -13.90 -27.70 -3.70
C GLU A 12 -12.57 -27.12 -4.22
N GLU A 13 -12.57 -26.31 -5.27
CA GLU A 13 -11.36 -25.73 -5.86
C GLU A 13 -10.88 -24.53 -5.02
N LEU A 14 -11.84 -23.71 -4.57
CA LEU A 14 -11.62 -22.63 -3.64
C LEU A 14 -11.19 -23.17 -2.26
N GLN A 15 -11.82 -24.24 -1.75
CA GLN A 15 -11.40 -24.92 -0.52
C GLN A 15 -9.98 -25.50 -0.64
N LYS A 16 -9.63 -26.14 -1.77
CA LYS A 16 -8.23 -26.61 -2.04
C LYS A 16 -7.23 -25.46 -2.05
N THR A 17 -7.65 -24.25 -2.41
CA THR A 17 -6.80 -23.05 -2.38
C THR A 17 -6.64 -22.49 -0.96
N LEU A 18 -7.69 -22.53 -0.14
CA LEU A 18 -7.66 -22.13 1.28
C LEU A 18 -6.83 -23.06 2.16
N ASP A 19 -6.90 -24.38 1.90
CA ASP A 19 -6.18 -25.41 2.66
C ASP A 19 -4.73 -25.64 2.18
N ALA A 20 -4.26 -24.89 1.19
CA ALA A 20 -2.94 -25.08 0.59
C ALA A 20 -1.78 -24.58 1.49
N ASP A 21 -0.65 -25.28 1.45
CA ASP A 21 0.55 -24.86 2.20
C ASP A 21 1.20 -23.61 1.60
N MET A 22 0.90 -22.46 2.19
CA MET A 22 1.42 -21.15 1.78
C MET A 22 2.91 -20.96 2.10
N ASP A 23 3.58 -21.89 2.80
CA ASP A 23 5.04 -21.91 2.89
C ASP A 23 5.67 -22.15 1.50
N MET A 24 4.94 -22.77 0.55
CA MET A 24 5.37 -23.09 -0.81
C MET A 24 4.90 -22.06 -1.87
N VAL A 25 5.77 -21.72 -2.83
CA VAL A 25 5.51 -20.68 -3.85
C VAL A 25 4.41 -21.04 -4.86
N GLY A 26 4.28 -22.32 -5.22
CA GLY A 26 3.24 -22.79 -6.16
C GLY A 26 1.81 -22.53 -5.65
N PRO A 27 1.45 -22.93 -4.43
CA PRO A 27 0.25 -22.50 -3.72
C PRO A 27 0.05 -20.97 -3.71
N ARG A 28 1.07 -20.18 -3.34
CA ARG A 28 0.96 -18.70 -3.35
C ARG A 28 0.57 -18.16 -4.73
N ARG A 29 1.21 -18.64 -5.81
CA ARG A 29 0.89 -18.24 -7.19
C ARG A 29 -0.51 -18.66 -7.64
N ARG A 30 -0.98 -19.86 -7.27
CA ARG A 30 -2.37 -20.27 -7.57
C ARG A 30 -3.40 -19.45 -6.82
N ALA A 31 -3.19 -19.17 -5.53
CA ALA A 31 -4.08 -18.32 -4.76
C ALA A 31 -4.10 -16.88 -5.29
N ARG A 32 -2.97 -16.34 -5.75
CA ARG A 32 -2.90 -15.05 -6.44
C ARG A 32 -3.81 -15.01 -7.67
N GLU A 33 -3.78 -16.05 -8.50
CA GLU A 33 -4.59 -16.10 -9.72
C GLU A 33 -6.08 -16.32 -9.42
N ALA A 34 -6.41 -17.27 -8.52
CA ALA A 34 -7.79 -17.57 -8.14
C ALA A 34 -8.52 -16.37 -7.52
N PHE A 35 -7.83 -15.57 -6.69
CA PHE A 35 -8.39 -14.37 -6.09
C PHE A 35 -8.08 -13.09 -6.88
N LYS A 36 -7.46 -13.17 -8.06
CA LYS A 36 -6.84 -12.04 -8.77
C LYS A 36 -7.72 -10.80 -8.89
N HIS A 37 -8.99 -10.97 -9.23
CA HIS A 37 -9.93 -9.87 -9.36
C HIS A 37 -10.20 -9.18 -8.01
N ILE A 38 -10.67 -9.94 -7.01
CA ILE A 38 -10.87 -9.47 -5.62
C ILE A 38 -9.59 -8.80 -5.09
N GLN A 39 -8.44 -9.41 -5.34
CA GLN A 39 -7.14 -8.92 -4.90
C GLN A 39 -6.68 -7.66 -5.64
N LEU A 40 -7.00 -7.48 -6.92
CA LEU A 40 -6.71 -6.24 -7.66
C LEU A 40 -7.68 -5.11 -7.29
N SER A 41 -8.88 -5.44 -6.79
CA SER A 41 -9.86 -4.49 -6.26
C SER A 41 -9.57 -4.06 -4.82
N ILE A 42 -9.01 -4.95 -3.99
CA ILE A 42 -8.53 -4.61 -2.65
C ILE A 42 -7.16 -3.92 -2.76
N ASP A 43 -6.97 -2.78 -2.10
CA ASP A 43 -5.68 -2.08 -2.08
C ASP A 43 -4.58 -3.01 -1.54
N HIS A 44 -3.61 -3.30 -2.40
CA HIS A 44 -3.07 -4.64 -2.48
C HIS A 44 -1.84 -4.83 -1.60
N ILE A 45 -1.99 -5.17 -0.30
CA ILE A 45 -0.91 -5.16 0.74
C ILE A 45 0.40 -5.94 0.43
N LEU A 46 0.46 -6.71 -0.66
CA LEU A 46 1.73 -7.26 -1.19
C LEU A 46 2.59 -6.20 -1.88
N PHE A 47 1.92 -5.30 -2.58
CA PHE A 47 2.44 -3.97 -2.85
C PHE A 47 1.81 -3.02 -1.83
N LYS A 48 2.44 -2.86 -0.65
CA LYS A 48 2.23 -1.66 0.21
C LYS A 48 2.43 -0.34 -0.57
N VAL A 49 2.99 -0.44 -1.77
CA VAL A 49 3.14 0.62 -2.75
C VAL A 49 2.09 0.55 -3.87
N PHE A 50 0.90 -0.09 -3.76
CA PHE A 50 -0.03 -0.21 -4.91
C PHE A 50 -0.66 1.14 -5.29
N GLY A 51 -1.56 1.67 -4.46
CA GLY A 51 -2.10 3.02 -4.63
C GLY A 51 -1.01 4.10 -4.70
N ILE A 52 0.13 3.90 -4.02
CA ILE A 52 1.29 4.81 -4.04
C ILE A 52 2.00 4.77 -5.41
N ALA A 53 2.28 3.59 -5.96
CA ALA A 53 2.91 3.40 -7.27
C ALA A 53 2.00 3.91 -8.38
N ARG A 54 0.68 3.70 -8.27
CA ARG A 54 -0.30 4.31 -9.20
C ARG A 54 -0.19 5.84 -9.13
N LYS A 55 -0.21 6.44 -7.92
CA LYS A 55 -0.04 7.89 -7.72
C LYS A 55 1.30 8.42 -8.26
N LEU A 56 2.40 7.70 -8.04
CA LEU A 56 3.74 8.05 -8.55
C LEU A 56 3.82 7.91 -10.08
N ALA A 57 3.31 6.82 -10.66
CA ALA A 57 3.27 6.61 -12.10
C ALA A 57 2.40 7.66 -12.81
N SER A 58 1.21 7.98 -12.26
CA SER A 58 0.37 9.10 -12.72
C SER A 58 1.04 10.46 -12.55
N SER A 59 2.06 10.57 -11.69
CA SER A 59 2.90 11.77 -11.53
C SER A 59 4.16 11.76 -12.43
N GLY A 60 4.29 10.79 -13.34
CA GLY A 60 5.38 10.70 -14.31
C GLY A 60 6.61 9.90 -13.87
N TYR A 61 6.56 9.18 -12.74
CA TYR A 61 7.68 8.37 -12.27
C TYR A 61 7.62 6.92 -12.79
N GLY A 62 8.75 6.38 -13.26
CA GLY A 62 8.92 4.93 -13.42
C GLY A 62 9.00 4.26 -12.06
N VAL A 63 8.05 3.37 -11.75
CA VAL A 63 8.01 2.65 -10.46
C VAL A 63 8.30 1.16 -10.67
N PHE A 64 9.31 0.67 -9.98
CA PHE A 64 9.74 -0.73 -10.00
C PHE A 64 9.69 -1.29 -8.57
N ALA A 65 9.22 -2.53 -8.43
CA ALA A 65 9.06 -3.20 -7.14
C ALA A 65 9.36 -4.70 -7.30
N LEU A 66 9.79 -5.33 -6.21
CA LEU A 66 10.28 -6.71 -6.21
C LEU A 66 9.82 -7.42 -4.94
N ASP A 67 9.25 -8.63 -5.07
CA ASP A 67 8.94 -9.51 -3.94
C ASP A 67 10.25 -10.15 -3.45
N TYR A 68 10.67 -9.88 -2.21
CA TYR A 68 11.92 -10.47 -1.68
C TYR A 68 11.84 -12.01 -1.61
N PRO A 69 12.99 -12.72 -1.69
CA PRO A 69 13.02 -14.17 -1.48
C PRO A 69 12.36 -14.58 -0.16
N GLY A 70 11.43 -15.53 -0.21
CA GLY A 70 10.60 -15.93 0.91
C GLY A 70 9.36 -15.06 1.16
N PHE A 71 9.02 -14.11 0.29
CA PHE A 71 7.83 -13.26 0.39
C PHE A 71 7.05 -13.23 -0.93
N GLY A 72 5.75 -12.91 -0.84
CA GLY A 72 4.86 -12.76 -1.99
C GLY A 72 4.92 -13.93 -2.97
N LEU A 73 5.16 -13.63 -4.25
CA LEU A 73 5.22 -14.58 -5.35
C LEU A 73 6.63 -15.09 -5.66
N SER A 74 7.64 -14.59 -4.94
CA SER A 74 9.03 -15.03 -5.04
C SER A 74 9.24 -16.39 -4.38
N GLU A 75 10.29 -17.06 -4.85
CA GLU A 75 10.68 -18.37 -4.34
C GLU A 75 11.29 -18.28 -2.94
N GLY A 76 11.45 -19.43 -2.29
CA GLY A 76 11.91 -19.53 -0.90
C GLY A 76 10.77 -19.79 0.08
N LEU A 77 11.19 -20.16 1.29
CA LEU A 77 10.32 -20.51 2.41
C LEU A 77 9.61 -19.25 2.93
N HIS A 78 8.29 -19.27 3.00
CA HIS A 78 7.51 -18.07 3.32
C HIS A 78 7.88 -17.47 4.69
N GLY A 79 8.14 -16.16 4.75
CA GLY A 79 8.56 -15.46 5.96
C GLY A 79 9.94 -15.89 6.48
N TYR A 80 10.83 -16.36 5.59
CA TYR A 80 12.19 -16.77 5.94
C TYR A 80 13.27 -16.01 5.16
N ILE A 81 13.93 -15.07 5.83
CA ILE A 81 15.20 -14.46 5.38
C ILE A 81 16.35 -15.34 5.91
N PRO A 82 17.18 -15.97 5.04
CA PRO A 82 18.34 -16.76 5.45
C PRO A 82 19.60 -15.90 5.69
N SER A 83 19.68 -14.74 5.05
CA SER A 83 20.73 -13.74 5.21
C SER A 83 20.19 -12.41 4.70
N PHE A 84 20.20 -11.37 5.53
CA PHE A 84 19.71 -10.06 5.09
C PHE A 84 20.64 -9.41 4.06
N ASP A 85 21.95 -9.61 4.20
CA ASP A 85 22.93 -9.09 3.23
C ASP A 85 22.72 -9.65 1.81
N ARG A 86 22.43 -10.95 1.69
CA ARG A 86 22.12 -11.56 0.38
C ARG A 86 20.83 -11.01 -0.23
N LEU A 87 19.79 -10.80 0.59
CA LEU A 87 18.55 -10.15 0.14
C LEU A 87 18.85 -8.75 -0.41
N VAL A 88 19.73 -7.99 0.25
CA VAL A 88 20.18 -6.67 -0.25
C VAL A 88 21.02 -6.80 -1.54
N ASP A 89 21.86 -7.84 -1.68
CA ASP A 89 22.61 -8.08 -2.90
C ASP A 89 21.70 -8.44 -4.09
N ASP A 90 20.66 -9.28 -3.87
CA ASP A 90 19.63 -9.60 -4.86
C ASP A 90 18.87 -8.33 -5.32
N VAL A 91 18.55 -7.45 -4.37
CA VAL A 91 17.91 -6.14 -4.63
C VAL A 91 18.82 -5.23 -5.46
N ILE A 92 20.11 -5.18 -5.14
CA ILE A 92 21.12 -4.42 -5.90
C ILE A 92 21.25 -4.97 -7.32
N GLU A 93 21.36 -6.29 -7.49
CA GLU A 93 21.48 -6.92 -8.80
C GLU A 93 20.25 -6.62 -9.67
N HIS A 94 19.04 -6.77 -9.11
CA HIS A 94 17.79 -6.51 -9.80
C HIS A 94 17.70 -5.05 -10.29
N TYR A 95 17.88 -4.06 -9.40
CA TYR A 95 17.78 -2.66 -9.80
C TYR A 95 18.97 -2.15 -10.63
N THR A 96 20.13 -2.81 -10.56
CA THR A 96 21.23 -2.54 -11.50
C THR A 96 20.80 -2.88 -12.92
N LYS A 97 20.22 -4.07 -13.14
CA LYS A 97 19.67 -4.48 -14.46
C LYS A 97 18.55 -3.58 -14.97
N VAL A 98 17.64 -3.13 -14.09
CA VAL A 98 16.62 -2.15 -14.48
C VAL A 98 17.26 -0.84 -14.97
N LYS A 99 18.34 -0.39 -14.33
CA LYS A 99 19.07 0.84 -14.71
C LYS A 99 19.99 0.69 -15.93
N GLU A 100 20.12 -0.52 -16.50
CA GLU A 100 20.82 -0.74 -17.78
C GLU A 100 19.96 -0.35 -18.99
N ASP A 101 18.62 -0.23 -18.84
CA ASP A 101 17.73 0.25 -19.89
C ASP A 101 18.16 1.66 -20.37
N PRO A 102 18.49 1.85 -21.66
CA PRO A 102 18.89 3.15 -22.21
C PRO A 102 17.90 4.30 -21.95
N ASN A 103 16.61 3.99 -21.80
CA ASN A 103 15.56 4.98 -21.52
C ASN A 103 15.55 5.44 -20.05
N LEU A 104 16.11 4.63 -19.14
CA LEU A 104 16.13 4.87 -17.69
C LEU A 104 17.51 5.32 -17.19
N ARG A 105 18.58 4.92 -17.87
CA ARG A 105 19.98 5.07 -17.45
C ARG A 105 20.41 6.51 -17.13
N SER A 106 19.81 7.51 -17.77
CA SER A 106 20.09 8.94 -17.56
C SER A 106 19.19 9.62 -16.51
N LEU A 107 18.15 8.93 -16.04
CA LEU A 107 17.17 9.51 -15.13
C LEU A 107 17.64 9.43 -13.66
N PRO A 108 17.27 10.42 -12.82
CA PRO A 108 17.40 10.30 -11.36
C PRO A 108 16.66 9.06 -10.85
N SER A 109 17.26 8.33 -9.92
CA SER A 109 16.71 7.10 -9.36
C SER A 109 16.70 7.16 -7.84
N PHE A 110 15.55 6.86 -7.24
CA PHE A 110 15.31 7.02 -5.81
C PHE A 110 14.95 5.68 -5.17
N LEU A 111 15.37 5.49 -3.92
CA LEU A 111 14.93 4.36 -3.11
C LEU A 111 13.62 4.73 -2.39
N PHE A 112 12.69 3.78 -2.31
CA PHE A 112 11.48 3.91 -1.50
C PHE A 112 11.38 2.70 -0.58
N GLY A 113 11.24 2.91 0.72
CA GLY A 113 11.26 1.81 1.69
C GLY A 113 10.46 2.11 2.96
N GLN A 114 9.55 1.20 3.29
CA GLN A 114 8.78 1.25 4.54
C GLN A 114 9.22 0.15 5.50
N SER A 115 9.36 0.43 6.80
CA SER A 115 9.68 -0.59 7.82
C SER A 115 10.95 -1.38 7.46
N MET A 116 10.86 -2.72 7.34
CA MET A 116 11.93 -3.59 6.82
C MET A 116 12.44 -3.17 5.44
N GLY A 117 11.58 -2.68 4.53
CA GLY A 117 11.99 -2.13 3.24
C GLY A 117 12.82 -0.85 3.38
N GLY A 118 12.63 -0.09 4.46
CA GLY A 118 13.51 1.02 4.84
C GLY A 118 14.91 0.54 5.24
N ALA A 119 15.01 -0.59 5.95
CA ALA A 119 16.30 -1.23 6.24
C ALA A 119 17.02 -1.72 4.97
N VAL A 120 16.26 -2.29 4.02
CA VAL A 120 16.79 -2.66 2.69
C VAL A 120 17.34 -1.43 1.98
N ALA A 121 16.56 -0.34 1.87
CA ALA A 121 17.00 0.90 1.24
C ALA A 121 18.29 1.47 1.90
N LEU A 122 18.35 1.47 3.24
CA LEU A 122 19.55 1.92 3.97
C LEU A 122 20.76 1.01 3.72
N LYS A 123 20.61 -0.33 3.74
CA LYS A 123 21.71 -1.26 3.41
C LYS A 123 22.15 -1.17 1.94
N VAL A 124 21.23 -0.92 1.00
CA VAL A 124 21.55 -0.64 -0.41
C VAL A 124 22.42 0.60 -0.51
N HIS A 125 22.03 1.72 0.12
CA HIS A 125 22.85 2.94 0.17
C HIS A 125 24.23 2.68 0.81
N LEU A 126 24.28 2.00 1.96
CA LEU A 126 25.54 1.71 2.66
C LEU A 126 26.51 0.84 1.81
N LYS A 127 26.00 -0.02 0.93
CA LYS A 127 26.80 -0.77 -0.06
C LYS A 127 27.13 0.05 -1.32
N GLN A 128 26.28 1.02 -1.69
CA GLN A 128 26.36 1.78 -2.95
C GLN A 128 26.12 3.30 -2.73
N PRO A 129 26.98 4.01 -1.99
CA PRO A 129 26.67 5.33 -1.43
C PRO A 129 26.51 6.47 -2.45
N ASN A 130 26.90 6.23 -3.71
CA ASN A 130 26.84 7.22 -4.80
C ASN A 130 25.91 6.78 -5.95
N SER A 131 25.19 5.67 -5.80
CA SER A 131 24.41 5.06 -6.91
C SER A 131 22.95 5.52 -6.99
N TRP A 132 22.48 6.30 -6.02
CA TRP A 132 21.08 6.71 -5.86
C TRP A 132 20.96 8.21 -5.63
N SER A 133 19.94 8.83 -6.21
CA SER A 133 19.68 10.28 -6.15
C SER A 133 19.04 10.73 -4.83
N GLY A 134 18.53 9.78 -4.03
CA GLY A 134 17.93 10.03 -2.71
C GLY A 134 17.06 8.86 -2.28
N ALA A 135 16.47 8.95 -1.08
CA ALA A 135 15.53 7.97 -0.55
C ALA A 135 14.31 8.60 0.15
N VAL A 136 13.15 7.95 -0.02
CA VAL A 136 11.95 8.17 0.78
C VAL A 136 11.79 6.99 1.74
N LEU A 137 11.82 7.26 3.04
CA LEU A 137 11.78 6.27 4.10
C LEU A 137 10.54 6.47 4.97
N VAL A 138 9.73 5.44 5.14
CA VAL A 138 8.46 5.48 5.88
C VAL A 138 8.55 4.54 7.07
N ALA A 139 8.47 5.06 8.29
CA ALA A 139 8.67 4.28 9.51
C ALA A 139 9.85 3.26 9.43
N PRO A 140 11.07 3.68 9.01
CA PRO A 140 12.15 2.76 8.67
C PRO A 140 12.69 1.98 9.88
N MET A 141 12.93 0.68 9.69
CA MET A 141 13.69 -0.14 10.63
C MET A 141 15.18 0.23 10.54
N CYS A 142 15.66 1.09 11.45
CA CYS A 142 17.05 1.60 11.41
C CYS A 142 17.77 1.71 12.77
N LYS A 143 17.05 1.53 13.89
CA LYS A 143 17.54 1.42 15.26
C LYS A 143 16.55 0.56 16.05
N ILE A 144 17.00 -0.09 17.12
CA ILE A 144 16.10 -0.72 18.10
C ILE A 144 15.67 0.36 19.11
N ALA A 145 14.37 0.46 19.40
CA ALA A 145 13.88 1.35 20.47
C ALA A 145 14.51 0.94 21.81
N ASP A 146 14.89 1.91 22.66
CA ASP A 146 15.76 1.65 23.82
C ASP A 146 15.08 0.74 24.88
N ASP A 147 13.76 0.77 24.94
CA ASP A 147 12.87 -0.07 25.75
C ASP A 147 12.60 -1.46 25.15
N LEU A 148 12.78 -1.62 23.83
CA LEU A 148 12.57 -2.87 23.10
C LEU A 148 13.86 -3.69 22.87
N VAL A 149 15.02 -3.22 23.35
CA VAL A 149 16.29 -3.96 23.26
C VAL A 149 16.20 -5.26 24.07
N PRO A 150 16.27 -6.46 23.46
CA PRO A 150 16.18 -7.70 24.21
C PRO A 150 17.43 -7.89 25.09
N PRO A 151 17.30 -8.36 26.35
CA PRO A 151 18.44 -8.57 27.23
C PRO A 151 19.53 -9.41 26.56
N TRP A 152 20.80 -8.99 26.69
CA TRP A 152 21.94 -9.61 25.99
C TRP A 152 21.95 -11.14 26.03
N ILE A 153 21.67 -11.72 27.21
CA ILE A 153 21.63 -13.18 27.41
C ILE A 153 20.52 -13.83 26.56
N VAL A 154 19.34 -13.22 26.49
CA VAL A 154 18.22 -13.68 25.65
C VAL A 154 18.61 -13.62 24.17
N THR A 155 19.23 -12.51 23.74
CA THR A 155 19.76 -12.36 22.38
C THR A 155 20.77 -13.46 22.02
N GLN A 156 21.73 -13.77 22.90
CA GLN A 156 22.70 -14.84 22.67
C GLN A 156 22.06 -16.24 22.63
N ILE A 157 21.05 -16.50 23.47
CA ILE A 157 20.27 -17.76 23.42
C ILE A 157 19.53 -17.86 22.09
N LEU A 158 18.84 -16.81 21.64
CA LEU A 158 18.12 -16.79 20.36
C LEU A 158 19.09 -17.01 19.18
N ILE A 159 20.27 -16.38 19.19
CA ILE A 159 21.34 -16.61 18.20
C ILE A 159 21.89 -18.05 18.26
N GLY A 160 21.98 -18.65 19.44
CA GLY A 160 22.40 -20.04 19.61
C GLY A 160 21.38 -21.02 19.03
N VAL A 161 20.11 -20.88 19.44
CA VAL A 161 19.00 -21.74 18.98
C VAL A 161 18.73 -21.54 17.48
N SER A 162 18.91 -20.34 16.93
CA SER A 162 18.71 -20.09 15.50
C SER A 162 19.70 -20.84 14.61
N LYS A 163 20.89 -21.23 15.11
CA LYS A 163 21.81 -22.11 14.35
C LYS A 163 21.26 -23.53 14.16
N LEU A 164 20.41 -24.01 15.09
CA LEU A 164 19.84 -25.36 15.06
C LEU A 164 18.43 -25.38 14.46
N LEU A 165 17.60 -24.38 14.79
CA LEU A 165 16.18 -24.33 14.46
C LEU A 165 15.76 -23.02 13.73
N PRO A 166 16.50 -22.53 12.71
CA PRO A 166 16.27 -21.20 12.13
C PRO A 166 14.90 -21.04 11.47
N LYS A 167 14.38 -22.12 10.89
CA LYS A 167 13.11 -22.12 10.13
C LYS A 167 11.87 -22.18 11.02
N GLN A 168 12.02 -22.41 12.33
CA GLN A 168 10.90 -22.65 13.23
C GLN A 168 10.18 -21.36 13.65
N LYS A 169 8.84 -21.43 13.70
CA LYS A 169 7.90 -20.30 13.95
C LYS A 169 7.76 -20.04 15.46
N LEU A 170 8.90 -19.82 16.15
CA LEU A 170 9.02 -19.83 17.62
C LEU A 170 8.93 -18.45 18.30
N VAL A 171 9.07 -17.36 17.54
CA VAL A 171 9.10 -16.01 18.10
C VAL A 171 7.69 -15.60 18.52
N PRO A 172 7.46 -15.10 19.75
CA PRO A 172 6.19 -14.50 20.15
C PRO A 172 5.80 -13.37 19.19
N GLN A 173 4.51 -13.22 18.94
CA GLN A 173 3.99 -12.21 18.03
C GLN A 173 2.75 -11.58 18.67
N ASN A 174 2.75 -10.24 18.75
CA ASN A 174 1.54 -9.44 18.91
C ASN A 174 0.94 -9.20 17.51
N ASP A 175 -0.36 -8.93 17.42
CA ASP A 175 -0.99 -8.74 16.11
C ASP A 175 -0.46 -7.47 15.43
N LEU A 176 0.34 -7.66 14.38
CA LEU A 176 0.95 -6.58 13.62
C LEU A 176 -0.08 -5.75 12.85
N ALA A 177 -1.24 -6.31 12.49
CA ALA A 177 -2.30 -5.54 11.85
C ALA A 177 -3.00 -4.64 12.89
N GLU A 178 -3.22 -5.14 14.11
CA GLU A 178 -3.75 -4.36 15.23
C GLU A 178 -2.82 -3.19 15.61
N MET A 179 -1.51 -3.43 15.63
CA MET A 179 -0.50 -2.42 15.97
C MET A 179 -0.19 -1.42 14.84
N ALA A 180 -0.32 -1.82 13.57
CA ALA A 180 0.14 -1.01 12.43
C ALA A 180 -0.94 -0.15 11.75
N PHE A 181 -2.22 -0.54 11.84
CA PHE A 181 -3.32 0.12 11.14
C PHE A 181 -4.22 0.86 12.12
N GLN A 182 -4.44 2.17 11.92
CA GLN A 182 -5.43 2.93 12.67
C GLN A 182 -6.85 2.60 12.20
N ASP A 183 -7.06 2.53 10.88
CA ASP A 183 -8.35 2.26 10.26
C ASP A 183 -8.74 0.78 10.40
N VAL A 184 -9.92 0.53 10.98
CA VAL A 184 -10.44 -0.82 11.26
C VAL A 184 -10.79 -1.57 9.97
N ARG A 185 -11.35 -0.91 8.95
CA ARG A 185 -11.67 -1.55 7.66
C ARG A 185 -10.38 -1.98 6.96
N LYS A 186 -9.37 -1.10 6.94
CA LYS A 186 -8.07 -1.41 6.32
C LYS A 186 -7.31 -2.50 7.07
N ARG A 187 -7.45 -2.55 8.40
CA ARG A 187 -6.98 -3.66 9.25
C ARG A 187 -7.67 -4.98 8.89
N GLU A 188 -8.99 -4.98 8.74
CA GLU A 188 -9.75 -6.16 8.30
C GLU A 188 -9.33 -6.60 6.88
N HIS A 189 -9.16 -5.65 5.95
CA HIS A 189 -8.69 -5.91 4.59
C HIS A 189 -7.28 -6.53 4.57
N ALA A 190 -6.40 -6.15 5.49
CA ALA A 190 -5.09 -6.79 5.67
C ALA A 190 -5.21 -8.29 5.99
N THR A 191 -6.26 -8.71 6.70
CA THR A 191 -6.49 -10.13 7.02
C THR A 191 -6.92 -10.96 5.81
N TYR A 192 -7.51 -10.36 4.77
CA TYR A 192 -7.91 -11.06 3.53
C TYR A 192 -6.75 -11.32 2.57
N ASN A 193 -5.57 -10.73 2.79
CA ASN A 193 -4.39 -10.96 1.96
C ASN A 193 -3.88 -12.41 2.11
N VAL A 194 -4.27 -13.31 1.21
CA VAL A 194 -4.01 -14.76 1.34
C VAL A 194 -2.52 -15.13 1.22
N ILE A 195 -1.72 -14.36 0.45
CA ILE A 195 -0.29 -14.65 0.25
C ILE A 195 0.65 -13.81 1.14
N ALA A 196 0.11 -13.01 2.07
CA ALA A 196 0.90 -12.45 3.16
C ALA A 196 1.29 -13.52 4.19
N TYR A 197 2.41 -13.31 4.88
CA TYR A 197 2.87 -14.20 5.95
C TYR A 197 2.11 -13.92 7.26
N LYS A 198 1.15 -14.79 7.61
CA LYS A 198 0.25 -14.65 8.78
C LYS A 198 0.68 -15.43 10.02
N HIS A 199 1.89 -15.97 10.04
CA HIS A 199 2.37 -16.78 11.17
C HIS A 199 3.42 -16.04 12.00
N LYS A 200 3.70 -16.59 13.19
CA LYS A 200 4.82 -16.16 14.03
C LYS A 200 6.13 -16.03 13.23
N PRO A 201 6.92 -14.96 13.45
CA PRO A 201 8.23 -14.81 12.81
C PRO A 201 9.10 -16.05 13.01
N ARG A 202 9.84 -16.41 11.98
CA ARG A 202 10.80 -17.51 12.06
C ARG A 202 12.03 -17.05 12.82
N LEU A 203 12.57 -17.91 13.67
CA LEU A 203 13.65 -17.58 14.58
C LEU A 203 14.89 -17.02 13.87
N GLY A 204 15.30 -17.63 12.76
CA GLY A 204 16.44 -17.14 11.96
C GLY A 204 16.19 -15.75 11.39
N THR A 205 14.96 -15.48 10.94
CA THR A 205 14.57 -14.17 10.37
C THR A 205 14.52 -13.08 11.44
N ALA A 206 13.98 -13.36 12.62
CA ALA A 206 14.04 -12.41 13.73
C ALA A 206 15.48 -12.09 14.15
N VAL A 207 16.38 -13.08 14.14
CA VAL A 207 17.82 -12.87 14.40
C VAL A 207 18.49 -12.04 13.30
N GLU A 208 18.16 -12.26 12.02
CA GLU A 208 18.68 -11.45 10.91
C GLU A 208 18.16 -10.00 10.94
N LEU A 209 16.88 -9.78 11.27
CA LEU A 209 16.32 -8.44 11.45
C LEU A 209 17.01 -7.70 12.62
N LEU A 210 17.23 -8.38 13.74
CA LEU A 210 17.93 -7.82 14.90
C LEU A 210 19.36 -7.39 14.55
N ARG A 211 20.14 -8.29 13.92
CA ARG A 211 21.51 -8.01 13.45
C ARG A 211 21.55 -6.84 12.48
N THR A 212 20.69 -6.86 11.46
CA THR A 212 20.60 -5.81 10.44
C THR A 212 20.30 -4.45 11.06
N THR A 213 19.37 -4.41 12.02
CA THR A 213 19.01 -3.15 12.70
C THR A 213 20.20 -2.60 13.49
N GLN A 214 20.94 -3.46 14.19
CA GLN A 214 22.17 -3.07 14.88
C GLN A 214 23.26 -2.60 13.90
N GLU A 215 23.48 -3.29 12.79
CA GLU A 215 24.45 -2.91 11.75
C GLU A 215 24.14 -1.56 11.09
N ILE A 216 22.85 -1.24 10.90
CA ILE A 216 22.40 0.06 10.39
C ILE A 216 22.61 1.14 11.46
N GLU A 217 22.24 0.86 12.72
CA GLU A 217 22.36 1.82 13.83
C GLU A 217 23.81 2.30 14.06
N HIS A 218 24.78 1.38 13.93
CA HIS A 218 26.22 1.66 14.02
C HIS A 218 26.80 2.36 12.79
N GLN A 219 25.97 2.70 11.79
CA GLN A 219 26.41 3.29 10.52
C GLN A 219 25.49 4.44 10.07
N LEU A 220 24.63 4.96 10.95
CA LEU A 220 23.70 6.05 10.61
C LEU A 220 24.45 7.29 10.10
N GLU A 221 25.64 7.60 10.65
CA GLU A 221 26.48 8.70 10.16
C GLU A 221 27.04 8.51 8.74
N LYS A 222 27.01 7.29 8.18
CA LYS A 222 27.40 7.01 6.78
C LYS A 222 26.25 7.22 5.78
N VAL A 223 25.04 7.54 6.26
CA VAL A 223 23.87 7.80 5.40
C VAL A 223 23.96 9.23 4.86
N SER A 224 24.42 9.34 3.61
CA SER A 224 24.84 10.60 2.96
C SER A 224 23.93 11.06 1.81
N LEU A 225 23.09 10.18 1.25
CA LEU A 225 22.16 10.53 0.16
C LEU A 225 21.05 11.49 0.64
N PRO A 226 20.38 12.24 -0.25
CA PRO A 226 19.21 13.03 0.11
C PRO A 226 18.09 12.17 0.72
N LEU A 227 17.46 12.65 1.81
CA LEU A 227 16.50 11.88 2.61
C LEU A 227 15.16 12.61 2.84
N LEU A 228 14.05 11.94 2.53
CA LEU A 228 12.75 12.24 3.12
C LEU A 228 12.34 11.13 4.07
N ILE A 229 12.18 11.44 5.35
CA ILE A 229 11.76 10.50 6.39
C ILE A 229 10.35 10.87 6.86
N LEU A 230 9.43 9.91 6.83
CA LEU A 230 8.04 10.06 7.25
C LEU A 230 7.74 9.06 8.39
N HIS A 231 7.12 9.50 9.48
CA HIS A 231 6.84 8.62 10.63
C HIS A 231 5.57 9.06 11.38
N GLY A 232 4.70 8.13 11.77
CA GLY A 232 3.57 8.39 12.66
C GLY A 232 3.99 8.40 14.14
N LYS A 233 3.60 9.41 14.93
CA LYS A 233 4.01 9.51 16.34
C LYS A 233 3.36 8.46 17.25
N ARG A 234 2.35 7.73 16.76
CA ARG A 234 1.69 6.63 17.46
C ARG A 234 2.13 5.26 16.95
N ASP A 235 3.20 5.21 16.16
CA ASP A 235 3.84 3.96 15.77
C ASP A 235 4.45 3.24 16.99
N ILE A 236 3.91 2.06 17.29
CA ILE A 236 4.38 1.15 18.36
C ILE A 236 5.08 -0.10 17.81
N VAL A 237 5.30 -0.17 16.49
CA VAL A 237 6.02 -1.24 15.79
C VAL A 237 7.47 -0.83 15.54
N THR A 238 7.68 0.41 15.11
CA THR A 238 8.98 1.09 15.10
C THR A 238 8.84 2.42 15.83
N ASP A 239 9.50 2.58 16.97
CA ASP A 239 9.35 3.83 17.74
C ASP A 239 9.87 5.06 16.94
N PRO A 240 9.16 6.21 16.92
CA PRO A 240 9.56 7.39 16.16
C PRO A 240 10.98 7.90 16.44
N SER A 241 11.52 7.67 17.64
CA SER A 241 12.89 8.03 18.01
C SER A 241 13.95 7.37 17.12
N VAL A 242 13.67 6.23 16.47
CA VAL A 242 14.59 5.60 15.51
C VAL A 242 14.79 6.49 14.29
N SER A 243 13.72 7.14 13.82
CA SER A 243 13.76 8.08 12.69
C SER A 243 14.32 9.44 13.09
N GLU A 244 14.09 9.88 14.32
CA GLU A 244 14.83 11.03 14.86
C GLU A 244 16.33 10.74 14.96
N ALA A 245 16.74 9.54 15.38
CA ALA A 245 18.15 9.15 15.47
C ALA A 245 18.81 9.10 14.10
N LEU A 246 18.14 8.53 13.09
CA LEU A 246 18.57 8.58 11.69
C LEU A 246 18.70 10.02 11.19
N TYR A 247 17.66 10.86 11.38
CA TYR A 247 17.69 12.27 10.96
C TYR A 247 18.84 13.05 11.62
N LYS A 248 19.06 12.87 12.92
CA LYS A 248 20.12 13.55 13.69
C LYS A 248 21.51 13.08 13.25
N LYS A 249 21.74 11.76 13.10
CA LYS A 249 23.07 11.19 12.82
C LYS A 249 23.49 11.21 11.34
N ALA A 250 22.56 11.10 10.39
CA ALA A 250 22.86 11.04 8.96
C ALA A 250 23.77 12.19 8.49
N SER A 251 24.82 11.90 7.73
CA SER A 251 25.73 12.91 7.16
C SER A 251 25.14 13.67 5.96
N SER A 252 23.98 13.23 5.46
CA SER A 252 23.23 13.91 4.41
C SER A 252 22.98 15.40 4.73
N SER A 253 23.29 16.25 3.77
CA SER A 253 23.05 17.70 3.81
C SER A 253 21.63 18.09 3.39
N ASP A 254 20.94 17.23 2.62
CA ASP A 254 19.56 17.41 2.20
C ASP A 254 18.69 16.33 2.85
N LYS A 255 18.18 16.63 4.05
CA LYS A 255 17.36 15.69 4.82
C LYS A 255 16.18 16.38 5.47
N LYS A 256 15.02 15.73 5.44
CA LYS A 256 13.77 16.18 6.05
C LYS A 256 13.12 15.05 6.84
N LEU A 257 12.60 15.37 8.02
CA LEU A 257 11.80 14.49 8.86
C LEU A 257 10.40 15.10 9.04
N ASN A 258 9.36 14.36 8.68
CA ASN A 258 7.97 14.70 9.01
C ASN A 258 7.45 13.68 10.03
N LEU A 259 7.03 14.18 11.20
CA LEU A 259 6.34 13.39 12.22
C LEU A 259 4.84 13.73 12.20
N TYR A 260 3.98 12.73 12.12
CA TYR A 260 2.52 12.88 12.01
C TYR A 260 1.85 12.49 13.32
N ASP A 261 1.17 13.43 13.99
CA ASP A 261 0.80 13.28 15.42
C ASP A 261 -0.09 12.07 15.73
N ASP A 262 -1.10 11.78 14.91
CA ASP A 262 -2.07 10.70 15.16
C ASP A 262 -1.80 9.39 14.41
N ALA A 263 -0.81 9.37 13.51
CA ALA A 263 -0.60 8.25 12.60
C ALA A 263 0.22 7.10 13.21
N PHE A 264 -0.01 5.91 12.67
CA PHE A 264 0.54 4.61 13.08
C PHE A 264 1.64 4.16 12.09
N HIS A 265 2.06 2.88 12.16
CA HIS A 265 3.14 2.30 11.36
C HIS A 265 2.85 2.25 9.84
N SER A 266 1.61 1.96 9.46
CA SER A 266 1.17 1.92 8.06
C SER A 266 0.72 3.31 7.57
N LEU A 267 1.57 4.33 7.75
CA LEU A 267 1.28 5.75 7.51
C LEU A 267 0.63 6.08 6.15
N LEU A 268 0.92 5.30 5.09
CA LEU A 268 0.47 5.62 3.72
C LEU A 268 -0.71 4.76 3.24
N GLU A 269 -1.10 3.75 4.03
CA GLU A 269 -2.05 2.72 3.63
C GLU A 269 -2.99 2.24 4.75
N GLY A 270 -2.73 2.57 6.01
CA GLY A 270 -3.49 2.14 7.19
C GLY A 270 -4.11 3.27 8.01
N GLU A 271 -3.92 4.51 7.59
CA GLU A 271 -4.65 5.68 8.08
C GLU A 271 -5.98 5.85 7.32
N PRO A 272 -6.97 6.57 7.89
CA PRO A 272 -8.21 6.93 7.18
C PRO A 272 -7.93 7.64 5.85
N ASP A 273 -8.76 7.40 4.83
CA ASP A 273 -8.55 7.99 3.50
C ASP A 273 -8.58 9.51 3.50
N GLU A 274 -9.35 10.11 4.39
CA GLU A 274 -9.37 11.55 4.64
C GLU A 274 -7.99 12.07 5.09
N MET A 275 -7.28 11.32 5.94
CA MET A 275 -5.93 11.66 6.40
C MET A 275 -4.92 11.51 5.25
N ILE A 276 -4.95 10.38 4.54
CA ILE A 276 -4.08 10.11 3.38
C ILE A 276 -4.32 11.13 2.25
N ALA A 277 -5.58 11.51 2.00
CA ALA A 277 -5.95 12.54 1.03
C ALA A 277 -5.58 13.96 1.52
N THR A 278 -5.64 14.22 2.82
CA THR A 278 -5.10 15.45 3.42
C THR A 278 -3.58 15.54 3.25
N TYR A 279 -2.88 14.42 3.08
CA TYR A 279 -1.46 14.38 2.69
C TYR A 279 -1.21 14.28 1.18
N ASN A 280 -2.25 14.26 0.35
CA ASN A 280 -2.13 14.44 -1.09
C ASN A 280 -1.72 15.89 -1.40
N VAL A 281 -0.41 16.12 -1.56
CA VAL A 281 0.20 17.42 -1.90
C VAL A 281 -0.08 17.85 -3.35
N ILE A 282 -0.65 16.97 -4.18
CA ILE A 282 -1.00 17.23 -5.58
C ILE A 282 -2.44 17.77 -5.71
N ALA A 283 -3.32 17.45 -4.75
CA ALA A 283 -4.68 17.99 -4.72
C ALA A 283 -4.67 19.51 -4.50
N TYR A 284 -5.39 20.26 -5.33
CA TYR A 284 -5.50 21.71 -5.20
C TYR A 284 -6.44 22.08 -4.04
N LYS A 285 -5.88 22.45 -2.88
CA LYS A 285 -6.61 22.69 -1.62
C LYS A 285 -7.16 24.11 -1.45
N HIS A 286 -6.94 24.99 -2.42
CA HIS A 286 -7.43 26.37 -2.35
C HIS A 286 -8.76 26.51 -3.09
N LYS A 287 -9.50 27.60 -2.83
CA LYS A 287 -10.69 27.94 -3.62
C LYS A 287 -10.32 28.03 -5.11
N PRO A 288 -11.14 27.52 -6.05
CA PRO A 288 -10.88 27.63 -7.48
C PRO A 288 -10.54 29.06 -7.89
N ARG A 289 -9.53 29.21 -8.76
CA ARG A 289 -9.17 30.53 -9.30
C ARG A 289 -10.38 31.13 -10.01
N LEU A 290 -10.59 32.45 -9.90
CA LEU A 290 -11.79 33.11 -10.42
C LEU A 290 -12.06 32.78 -11.90
N GLY A 291 -11.04 32.76 -12.75
CA GLY A 291 -11.20 32.37 -14.16
C GLY A 291 -11.71 30.94 -14.35
N THR A 292 -11.22 29.97 -13.56
CA THR A 292 -11.72 28.59 -13.56
C THR A 292 -13.16 28.51 -13.07
N ALA A 293 -13.50 29.24 -12.01
CA ALA A 293 -14.88 29.27 -11.49
C ALA A 293 -15.87 29.90 -12.51
N VAL A 294 -15.48 30.98 -13.18
CA VAL A 294 -16.27 31.61 -14.26
C VAL A 294 -16.44 30.68 -15.45
N GLU A 295 -15.40 29.97 -15.86
CA GLU A 295 -15.49 29.04 -16.99
C GLU A 295 -16.37 27.83 -16.66
N LEU A 296 -16.21 27.23 -15.47
CA LEU A 296 -17.10 26.16 -14.99
C LEU A 296 -18.57 26.60 -15.02
N LEU A 297 -18.89 27.81 -14.52
CA LEU A 297 -20.25 28.36 -14.57
C LEU A 297 -20.76 28.54 -16.02
N ARG A 298 -19.92 29.06 -16.93
CA ARG A 298 -20.26 29.20 -18.35
C ARG A 298 -20.55 27.85 -18.99
N THR A 299 -19.67 26.86 -18.80
CA THR A 299 -19.83 25.51 -19.34
C THR A 299 -21.08 24.83 -18.77
N THR A 300 -21.35 24.97 -17.47
CA THR A 300 -22.59 24.44 -16.86
C THR A 300 -23.84 25.07 -17.48
N GLN A 301 -23.87 26.39 -17.66
CA GLN A 301 -24.97 27.09 -18.34
C GLN A 301 -25.13 26.62 -19.79
N GLU A 302 -24.04 26.49 -20.54
CA GLU A 302 -24.07 26.01 -21.92
C GLU A 302 -24.61 24.58 -22.02
N ILE A 303 -24.19 23.68 -21.14
CA ILE A 303 -24.69 22.30 -21.07
C ILE A 303 -26.18 22.29 -20.72
N GLU A 304 -26.63 23.12 -19.78
CA GLU A 304 -28.04 23.16 -19.35
C GLU A 304 -28.99 23.52 -20.51
N HIS A 305 -28.58 24.43 -21.39
CA HIS A 305 -29.31 24.81 -22.61
C HIS A 305 -29.25 23.74 -23.71
N GLN A 306 -28.45 22.68 -23.55
CA GLN A 306 -28.23 21.62 -24.54
C GLN A 306 -28.65 20.23 -24.06
N LEU A 307 -29.20 20.09 -22.84
CA LEU A 307 -29.68 18.80 -22.30
C LEU A 307 -30.67 18.10 -23.24
N GLU A 308 -31.55 18.85 -23.90
CA GLU A 308 -32.52 18.32 -24.87
C GLU A 308 -31.85 17.66 -26.10
N LYS A 309 -30.60 18.01 -26.44
CA LYS A 309 -29.87 17.40 -27.55
C LYS A 309 -29.33 15.99 -27.23
N VAL A 310 -29.38 15.56 -25.96
CA VAL A 310 -28.89 14.23 -25.56
C VAL A 310 -29.91 13.16 -25.99
N SER A 311 -29.60 12.46 -27.09
CA SER A 311 -30.47 11.47 -27.74
C SER A 311 -29.94 10.03 -27.73
N LEU A 312 -28.72 9.80 -27.23
CA LEU A 312 -28.13 8.47 -27.08
C LEU A 312 -28.72 7.72 -25.89
N PRO A 313 -28.73 6.37 -25.91
CA PRO A 313 -29.00 5.56 -24.71
C PRO A 313 -28.17 6.02 -23.52
N LEU A 314 -28.80 6.21 -22.36
CA LEU A 314 -28.19 6.91 -21.22
C LEU A 314 -28.55 6.30 -19.86
N LEU A 315 -27.55 5.80 -19.15
CA LEU A 315 -27.62 5.51 -17.72
C LEU A 315 -27.13 6.72 -16.91
N ILE A 316 -27.94 7.20 -15.97
CA ILE A 316 -27.61 8.26 -15.02
C ILE A 316 -27.60 7.67 -13.62
N LEU A 317 -26.49 7.85 -12.89
CA LEU A 317 -26.28 7.34 -11.54
C LEU A 317 -25.95 8.52 -10.63
N HIS A 318 -26.62 8.67 -9.49
CA HIS A 318 -26.37 9.79 -8.58
C HIS A 318 -26.66 9.41 -7.11
N GLY A 319 -25.83 9.84 -6.16
CA GLY A 319 -26.03 9.61 -4.72
C GLY A 319 -26.88 10.70 -4.07
N LYS A 320 -27.97 10.37 -3.38
CA LYS A 320 -28.90 11.38 -2.81
C LYS A 320 -28.29 12.25 -1.71
N ARG A 321 -27.10 11.89 -1.20
CA ARG A 321 -26.36 12.65 -0.19
C ARG A 321 -25.17 13.40 -0.79
N ASP A 322 -25.06 13.47 -2.11
CA ASP A 322 -24.08 14.31 -2.78
C ASP A 322 -24.29 15.79 -2.39
N ILE A 323 -23.20 16.41 -1.90
CA ILE A 323 -23.10 17.83 -1.52
C ILE A 323 -22.19 18.62 -2.47
N VAL A 324 -21.56 17.94 -3.43
CA VAL A 324 -20.71 18.51 -4.48
C VAL A 324 -21.57 18.86 -5.69
N THR A 325 -22.47 17.95 -6.10
CA THR A 325 -23.53 18.22 -7.07
C THR A 325 -24.90 17.85 -6.51
N ASP A 326 -25.91 18.68 -6.74
CA ASP A 326 -27.26 18.43 -6.23
C ASP A 326 -27.98 17.39 -7.12
N PRO A 327 -28.60 16.33 -6.56
CA PRO A 327 -29.27 15.28 -7.35
C PRO A 327 -30.33 15.77 -8.36
N SER A 328 -30.91 16.96 -8.13
CA SER A 328 -31.84 17.59 -9.07
C SER A 328 -31.23 17.87 -10.45
N VAL A 329 -29.91 18.00 -10.59
CA VAL A 329 -29.25 18.18 -11.91
C VAL A 329 -29.33 16.89 -12.75
N SER A 330 -29.18 15.73 -12.12
CA SER A 330 -29.35 14.43 -12.77
C SER A 330 -30.82 14.16 -13.10
N GLU A 331 -31.76 14.58 -12.25
CA GLU A 331 -33.18 14.59 -12.61
C GLU A 331 -33.50 15.52 -13.78
N ALA A 332 -32.87 16.71 -13.85
CA ALA A 332 -33.08 17.66 -14.94
C ALA A 332 -32.57 17.11 -16.27
N LEU A 333 -31.40 16.47 -16.29
CA LEU A 333 -30.89 15.73 -17.46
C LEU A 333 -31.86 14.60 -17.86
N TYR A 334 -32.28 13.76 -16.92
CA TYR A 334 -33.24 12.68 -17.19
C TYR A 334 -34.55 13.19 -17.82
N LYS A 335 -35.10 14.28 -17.27
CA LYS A 335 -36.36 14.88 -17.76
C LYS A 335 -36.20 15.53 -19.14
N LYS A 336 -35.12 16.31 -19.36
CA LYS A 336 -34.92 17.09 -20.60
C LYS A 336 -34.34 16.28 -21.77
N ALA A 337 -33.52 15.25 -21.54
CA ALA A 337 -32.87 14.49 -22.62
C ALA A 337 -33.88 13.91 -23.62
N SER A 338 -33.65 14.10 -24.92
CA SER A 338 -34.51 13.54 -25.99
C SER A 338 -34.36 12.03 -26.19
N SER A 339 -33.43 11.36 -25.51
CA SER A 339 -33.31 9.90 -25.60
C SER A 339 -34.60 9.21 -25.17
N SER A 340 -35.08 8.29 -26.02
CA SER A 340 -36.14 7.34 -25.69
C SER A 340 -35.67 6.23 -24.75
N ASP A 341 -34.37 6.03 -24.65
CA ASP A 341 -33.71 5.00 -23.85
C ASP A 341 -32.85 5.65 -22.77
N LYS A 342 -33.40 5.74 -21.57
CA LYS A 342 -32.74 6.42 -20.46
C LYS A 342 -33.20 5.86 -19.11
N LYS A 343 -32.26 5.71 -18.19
CA LYS A 343 -32.46 5.18 -16.84
C LYS A 343 -31.79 6.11 -15.83
N LEU A 344 -32.46 6.36 -14.70
CA LEU A 344 -31.92 7.16 -13.59
C LEU A 344 -32.00 6.34 -12.30
N ASN A 345 -30.85 6.00 -11.72
CA ASN A 345 -30.76 5.39 -10.40
C ASN A 345 -30.29 6.43 -9.38
N LEU A 346 -31.09 6.67 -8.34
CA LEU A 346 -30.74 7.52 -7.19
C LEU A 346 -30.51 6.64 -5.96
N TYR A 347 -29.31 6.68 -5.39
CA TYR A 347 -28.91 5.85 -4.25
C TYR A 347 -29.05 6.62 -2.93
N ASP A 348 -29.92 6.16 -2.02
CA ASP A 348 -30.33 6.93 -0.83
C ASP A 348 -29.19 7.32 0.12
N ASP A 349 -28.24 6.42 0.37
CA ASP A 349 -27.16 6.63 1.35
C ASP A 349 -25.83 7.10 0.75
N ALA A 350 -25.73 7.16 -0.58
CA ALA A 350 -24.48 7.44 -1.29
C ALA A 350 -24.26 8.93 -1.58
N PHE A 351 -23.00 9.31 -1.72
CA PHE A 351 -22.49 10.65 -2.00
C PHE A 351 -22.02 10.77 -3.48
N HIS A 352 -21.09 11.68 -3.77
CA HIS A 352 -20.60 11.99 -5.11
C HIS A 352 -19.88 10.82 -5.81
N SER A 353 -19.02 10.11 -5.07
CA SER A 353 -18.08 9.13 -5.64
C SER A 353 -18.60 7.69 -5.57
N LEU A 354 -19.68 7.41 -6.32
CA LEU A 354 -20.42 6.13 -6.26
C LEU A 354 -19.59 4.83 -6.44
N LEU A 355 -18.38 4.92 -7.02
CA LEU A 355 -17.49 3.78 -7.28
C LEU A 355 -16.23 3.76 -6.40
N GLU A 356 -15.97 4.81 -5.62
CA GLU A 356 -14.76 4.94 -4.79
C GLU A 356 -15.09 5.70 -3.47
N GLY A 357 -14.94 5.05 -2.31
CA GLY A 357 -15.16 5.65 -0.99
C GLY A 357 -16.53 5.38 -0.35
N GLU A 358 -17.47 4.82 -1.11
CA GLU A 358 -18.71 4.24 -0.59
C GLU A 358 -18.48 2.87 0.09
N PRO A 359 -19.43 2.35 0.90
CA PRO A 359 -19.38 0.98 1.39
C PRO A 359 -19.38 -0.05 0.24
N ASP A 360 -18.66 -1.16 0.40
CA ASP A 360 -18.53 -2.21 -0.63
C ASP A 360 -19.87 -2.69 -1.20
N GLU A 361 -20.91 -2.85 -0.36
CA GLU A 361 -22.26 -3.24 -0.80
C GLU A 361 -22.88 -2.22 -1.77
N MET A 362 -22.63 -0.92 -1.56
CA MET A 362 -23.07 0.14 -2.46
C MET A 362 -22.26 0.11 -3.76
N ILE A 363 -20.93 -0.01 -3.67
CA ILE A 363 -20.05 -0.06 -4.85
C ILE A 363 -20.42 -1.26 -5.74
N VAL A 364 -20.60 -2.45 -5.15
CA VAL A 364 -21.01 -3.67 -5.87
C VAL A 364 -22.39 -3.50 -6.51
N ARG A 365 -23.34 -2.87 -5.83
CA ARG A 365 -24.66 -2.55 -6.39
C ARG A 365 -24.56 -1.61 -7.59
N VAL A 366 -23.81 -0.50 -7.47
CA VAL A 366 -23.62 0.48 -8.55
C VAL A 366 -22.92 -0.17 -9.75
N PHE A 367 -21.88 -0.99 -9.52
CA PHE A 367 -21.24 -1.76 -10.59
C PHE A 367 -22.19 -2.76 -11.25
N GLY A 368 -23.04 -3.45 -10.48
CA GLY A 368 -24.06 -4.36 -11.01
C GLY A 368 -25.07 -3.64 -11.90
N ASP A 369 -25.54 -2.45 -11.49
CA ASP A 369 -26.43 -1.60 -12.29
C ASP A 369 -25.78 -1.12 -13.60
N ILE A 370 -24.47 -0.82 -13.59
CA ILE A 370 -23.69 -0.47 -14.79
C ILE A 370 -23.57 -1.68 -15.73
N ILE A 371 -23.16 -2.85 -15.21
CA ILE A 371 -22.96 -4.06 -16.02
C ILE A 371 -24.29 -4.53 -16.62
N SER A 372 -25.36 -4.58 -15.84
CA SER A 372 -26.70 -4.95 -16.34
C SER A 372 -27.16 -4.03 -17.47
N TRP A 373 -26.90 -2.73 -17.37
CA TRP A 373 -27.25 -1.80 -18.45
C TRP A 373 -26.37 -2.01 -19.69
N LEU A 374 -25.07 -2.24 -19.54
CA LEU A 374 -24.19 -2.55 -20.68
C LEU A 374 -24.60 -3.84 -21.39
N ASP A 375 -24.90 -4.90 -20.63
CA ASP A 375 -25.33 -6.20 -21.16
C ASP A 375 -26.69 -6.11 -21.90
N GLU A 376 -27.58 -5.20 -21.48
CA GLU A 376 -28.84 -4.88 -22.16
C GLU A 376 -28.64 -4.16 -23.52
N HIS A 377 -27.44 -3.64 -23.81
CA HIS A 377 -27.13 -2.78 -24.96
C HIS A 377 -25.97 -3.30 -25.85
N CYS A 378 -25.57 -4.57 -25.69
CA CYS A 378 -24.46 -5.22 -26.40
C CYS A 378 -24.92 -6.26 -27.46
#